data_AF-A0A820S3K8-F1
#
_entry.id   AF-A0A820S3K8-F1
#
_cell.length_a   1.000
_cell.length_b   1.000
_cell.length_c   1.000
_cell.angle_alpha   90.00
_cell.angle_beta   90.00
_cell.angle_gamma   90.00
#
_symmetry.space_group_name_H-M   'P 1'
#
loop_
_entity.id
_entity.type
_entity.pdbx_description
1 polymer ?
#
loop_
_entity_poly.entity_id
_entity_poly.type
_entity_poly.pdbx_seq_one_letter_code
_entity_poly.pdbx_strand_id
1 'polypeptide(L)'
;NSCVHYFLASTIANYFVVFFILPSRILSDGYDIDPGQYNLPYCRLRFYTYFTAKSLSSWFIVLACFDRKMSSSQSVHSRAFARPIIARWMIAITTLVGLLFYAYVPVFYIIDSSHNCGARAGFYSLFDDSVYLVGYSLAPPLLMLIFG
;
A
#
# COMPACT_ATOMS: atom_id res chain seq x y z
N ASN A 1 -1.12 -24.45 0.74
CA ASN A 1 -0.33 -23.46 -0.03
C ASN A 1 -0.28 -22.15 0.72
N SER A 2 0.92 -21.69 1.05
CA SER A 2 1.13 -20.47 1.84
C SER A 2 0.80 -19.19 1.05
N CYS A 3 0.92 -19.24 -0.28
CA CYS A 3 0.53 -18.18 -1.22
C CYS A 3 -0.89 -17.62 -1.01
N VAL A 4 -1.86 -18.45 -0.62
CA VAL A 4 -3.27 -18.04 -0.43
C VAL A 4 -3.42 -17.01 0.68
N HIS A 5 -2.58 -17.08 1.73
CA HIS A 5 -2.63 -16.11 2.81
C HIS A 5 -2.23 -14.70 2.37
N TYR A 6 -1.26 -14.60 1.44
CA TYR A 6 -0.86 -13.31 0.89
C TYR A 6 -1.93 -12.72 -0.03
N PHE A 7 -2.60 -13.55 -0.85
CA PHE A 7 -3.74 -13.10 -1.66
C PHE A 7 -4.89 -12.62 -0.79
N LEU A 8 -5.22 -13.35 0.29
CA LEU A 8 -6.23 -12.92 1.24
C LEU A 8 -5.88 -11.58 1.88
N ALA A 9 -4.63 -11.40 2.33
CA ALA A 9 -4.16 -10.14 2.91
C ALA A 9 -4.25 -8.98 1.89
N SER A 10 -3.91 -9.23 0.63
CA SER A 10 -4.05 -8.24 -0.45
C SER A 10 -5.51 -7.87 -0.71
N THR A 11 -6.42 -8.85 -0.73
CA THR A 11 -7.86 -8.61 -0.88
C THR A 11 -8.42 -7.80 0.29
N ILE A 12 -8.03 -8.09 1.53
CA ILE A 12 -8.45 -7.31 2.70
C ILE A 12 -8.00 -5.85 2.58
N ALA A 13 -6.74 -5.62 2.19
CA ALA A 13 -6.22 -4.26 1.98
C ALA A 13 -6.99 -3.52 0.88
N ASN A 14 -7.29 -4.17 -0.24
CA ASN A 14 -8.08 -3.58 -1.33
C ASN A 14 -9.53 -3.30 -0.91
N TYR A 15 -10.15 -4.22 -0.16
CA TYR A 15 -11.51 -4.04 0.35
C TYR A 15 -11.59 -2.82 1.27
N PHE A 16 -10.57 -2.62 2.12
CA PHE A 16 -10.47 -1.43 2.95
C PHE A 16 -10.44 -0.14 2.11
N VAL A 17 -9.66 -0.09 1.03
CA VAL A 17 -9.62 1.06 0.11
C VAL A 17 -10.99 1.30 -0.53
N VAL A 18 -11.63 0.23 -1.00
CA VAL A 18 -12.96 0.31 -1.63
C VAL A 18 -14.01 0.84 -0.67
N PHE A 19 -13.95 0.46 0.61
CA PHE A 19 -14.97 0.85 1.58
C PHE A 19 -14.74 2.26 2.16
N PHE A 20 -13.49 2.65 2.39
CA PHE A 20 -13.18 3.91 3.08
C PHE A 20 -12.76 5.04 2.14
N ILE A 21 -12.11 4.75 1.01
CA ILE A 21 -11.55 5.78 0.12
C ILE A 21 -12.46 6.06 -1.07
N LEU A 22 -13.05 5.04 -1.68
CA LEU A 22 -13.91 5.25 -2.85
C LEU A 22 -15.15 6.08 -2.54
N PRO A 23 -15.88 5.89 -1.42
CA PRO A 23 -17.03 6.76 -1.13
C PRO A 23 -16.63 8.21 -0.99
N SER A 24 -15.47 8.49 -0.38
CA SER A 24 -14.93 9.85 -0.26
C SER A 24 -14.56 10.46 -1.60
N ARG A 25 -14.11 9.64 -2.57
CA ARG A 25 -13.87 10.08 -3.96
C ARG A 25 -15.17 10.31 -4.71
N ILE A 26 -16.16 9.43 -4.56
CA ILE A 26 -17.48 9.59 -5.20
C ILE A 26 -18.19 10.84 -4.69
N LEU A 27 -18.06 11.14 -3.40
CA LEU A 27 -18.67 12.34 -2.80
C LEU A 27 -18.00 13.64 -3.28
N SER A 28 -16.67 13.62 -3.40
CA SER A 28 -15.86 14.67 -4.02
C SER A 28 -16.25 14.90 -5.48
N ASP A 29 -16.05 13.89 -6.32
CA ASP A 29 -16.10 14.05 -7.77
C ASP A 29 -17.54 14.08 -8.31
N GLY A 30 -18.48 13.46 -7.59
CA GLY A 30 -19.89 13.39 -7.99
C GLY A 30 -20.79 14.47 -7.37
N TYR A 31 -20.45 14.98 -6.19
CA TYR A 31 -21.30 15.91 -5.43
C TYR A 31 -20.59 17.20 -5.01
N ASP A 32 -19.31 17.38 -5.33
CA ASP A 32 -18.48 18.54 -4.95
C ASP A 32 -18.38 18.75 -3.42
N ILE A 33 -18.59 17.66 -2.64
CA ILE A 33 -18.50 17.67 -1.18
C ILE A 33 -17.23 16.92 -0.77
N ASP A 34 -16.18 17.69 -0.48
CA ASP A 34 -14.90 17.15 -0.03
C ASP A 34 -14.65 17.45 1.46
N PRO A 35 -14.89 16.50 2.39
CA PRO A 35 -14.53 16.68 3.80
C PRO A 35 -13.02 16.86 4.02
N GLY A 36 -12.19 16.48 3.03
CA GLY A 36 -10.75 16.69 3.03
C GLY A 36 -10.32 18.14 2.84
N GLN A 37 -11.19 19.02 2.35
CA GLN A 37 -10.88 20.45 2.13
C GLN A 37 -10.96 21.29 3.42
N TYR A 38 -11.69 20.80 4.43
CA TYR A 38 -11.97 21.54 5.67
C TYR A 38 -11.36 20.88 6.89
N ASN A 39 -11.18 19.56 6.88
CA ASN A 39 -10.73 18.80 8.04
C ASN A 39 -9.34 18.18 7.80
N LEU A 40 -8.29 18.88 8.27
CA LEU A 40 -6.89 18.47 8.16
C LEU A 40 -6.60 17.02 8.66
N PRO A 41 -7.08 16.58 9.84
CA PRO A 41 -6.85 15.21 10.27
C PRO A 41 -7.48 14.17 9.34
N TYR A 42 -8.65 14.47 8.77
CA TYR A 42 -9.30 13.58 7.79
C TYR A 42 -8.52 13.54 6.47
N CYS A 43 -8.06 14.68 5.97
CA CYS A 43 -7.16 14.80 4.83
C CYS A 43 -5.92 13.90 4.99
N ARG A 44 -5.21 14.02 6.11
CA ARG A 44 -4.02 13.23 6.44
C ARG A 44 -4.31 11.73 6.52
N LEU A 45 -5.37 11.35 7.22
CA LEU A 45 -5.75 9.95 7.39
C LEU A 45 -6.15 9.30 6.06
N ARG A 46 -6.88 10.04 5.20
CA ARG A 46 -7.30 9.58 3.86
C ARG A 46 -6.09 9.20 3.01
N PHE A 47 -5.10 10.09 2.89
CA PHE A 47 -3.92 9.82 2.08
C PHE A 47 -3.01 8.75 2.70
N TYR A 48 -2.80 8.79 4.01
CA TYR A 48 -2.01 7.78 4.72
C TYR A 48 -2.56 6.37 4.51
N THR A 49 -3.86 6.20 4.73
CA THR A 49 -4.52 4.90 4.57
C THR A 49 -4.56 4.45 3.11
N TYR A 50 -4.81 5.37 2.16
CA TYR A 50 -4.78 5.08 0.74
C TYR A 50 -3.42 4.55 0.27
N PHE A 51 -2.34 5.28 0.54
CA PHE A 51 -1.00 4.87 0.10
C PHE A 51 -0.54 3.59 0.77
N THR A 52 -0.75 3.48 2.08
CA THR A 52 -0.35 2.30 2.84
C THR A 52 -1.08 1.05 2.34
N ALA A 53 -2.40 1.11 2.17
CA ALA A 53 -3.18 -0.04 1.73
C ALA A 53 -2.88 -0.47 0.29
N LYS A 54 -2.73 0.49 -0.64
CA LYS A 54 -2.32 0.22 -2.03
C LYS A 54 -0.94 -0.42 -2.10
N SER A 55 0.01 0.14 -1.36
CA SER A 55 1.39 -0.38 -1.31
C SER A 55 1.42 -1.79 -0.72
N LEU A 56 0.80 -2.02 0.43
CA LEU A 56 0.71 -3.34 1.06
C LEU A 56 0.06 -4.38 0.14
N SER A 57 -1.04 -4.02 -0.55
CA SER A 57 -1.68 -4.91 -1.50
C SER A 57 -0.73 -5.38 -2.61
N SER A 58 0.03 -4.46 -3.21
CA SER A 58 1.03 -4.79 -4.23
C SER A 58 2.16 -5.67 -3.68
N TRP A 59 2.70 -5.32 -2.51
CA TRP A 59 3.80 -6.06 -1.89
C TRP A 59 3.38 -7.47 -1.44
N PHE A 60 2.15 -7.66 -0.98
CA PHE A 60 1.63 -9.01 -0.68
C PHE A 60 1.57 -9.88 -1.94
N ILE A 61 1.23 -9.32 -3.10
CA ILE A 61 1.23 -10.08 -4.36
C ILE A 61 2.67 -10.43 -4.77
N VAL A 62 3.64 -9.52 -4.60
CA VAL A 62 5.07 -9.83 -4.83
C VAL A 62 5.53 -11.00 -3.95
N LEU A 63 5.17 -10.97 -2.67
CA LEU A 63 5.49 -12.05 -1.73
C LEU A 63 4.79 -13.36 -2.09
N ALA A 64 3.57 -13.30 -2.64
CA ALA A 64 2.88 -14.48 -3.15
C ALA A 64 3.63 -15.12 -4.34
N CYS A 65 4.14 -14.31 -5.27
CA CYS A 65 4.96 -14.78 -6.39
C CYS A 65 6.28 -15.39 -5.89
N PHE A 66 6.93 -14.71 -4.94
CA PHE A 66 8.16 -15.22 -4.32
C PHE A 66 7.94 -16.56 -3.58
N ASP A 67 6.87 -16.67 -2.79
CA ASP A 67 6.48 -17.91 -2.09
C ASP A 67 6.23 -19.05 -3.09
N ARG A 68 5.57 -18.75 -4.21
CA ARG A 68 5.33 -19.72 -5.30
C ARG A 68 6.64 -20.21 -5.93
N LYS A 69 7.57 -19.31 -6.23
CA LYS A 69 8.90 -19.63 -6.76
C LYS A 69 9.73 -20.49 -5.80
N MET A 70 9.64 -20.20 -4.50
CA MET A 70 10.33 -20.99 -3.47
C MET A 70 9.71 -22.38 -3.29
N SER A 71 8.38 -22.49 -3.45
CA SER A 71 7.67 -23.77 -3.40
C SER A 71 8.00 -24.68 -4.59
N SER A 72 8.22 -24.11 -5.78
CA SER A 72 8.59 -24.86 -6.99
C SER A 72 10.08 -25.22 -7.10
N SER A 73 10.92 -24.69 -6.21
CA SER A 73 12.36 -24.96 -6.21
C SER A 73 12.68 -26.41 -5.77
N GLN A 74 13.70 -27.01 -6.38
CA GLN A 74 14.16 -28.36 -6.03
C GLN A 74 14.87 -28.41 -4.66
N SER A 75 15.30 -27.26 -4.14
CA SER A 75 16.02 -27.21 -2.86
C SER A 75 15.06 -27.36 -1.68
N VAL A 76 15.42 -28.25 -0.74
CA VAL A 76 14.63 -28.48 0.50
C VAL A 76 14.57 -27.21 1.36
N HIS A 77 15.64 -26.42 1.36
CA HIS A 77 15.71 -25.16 2.10
C HIS A 77 14.73 -24.11 1.54
N SER A 78 14.65 -23.95 0.21
CA SER A 78 13.67 -23.05 -0.43
C SER A 78 12.23 -23.47 -0.11
N ARG A 79 11.93 -24.77 -0.17
CA ARG A 79 10.59 -25.29 0.18
C ARG A 79 10.23 -25.11 1.64
N ALA A 80 11.21 -25.14 2.55
CA ALA A 80 10.98 -24.86 3.96
C ALA A 80 10.54 -23.41 4.21
N PHE A 81 10.91 -22.47 3.33
CA PHE A 81 10.47 -21.08 3.38
C PHE A 81 8.98 -20.91 3.04
N ALA A 82 8.43 -21.75 2.17
CA ALA A 82 7.03 -21.73 1.74
C ALA A 82 6.06 -22.30 2.80
N ARG A 83 6.40 -22.25 4.09
CA ARG A 83 5.55 -22.72 5.19
C ARG A 83 4.55 -21.63 5.62
N PRO A 84 3.32 -21.98 5.99
CA PRO A 84 2.28 -21.00 6.30
C PRO A 84 2.57 -20.20 7.58
N ILE A 85 3.41 -20.73 8.47
CA ILE A 85 3.89 -20.00 9.64
C ILE A 85 4.80 -18.83 9.23
N ILE A 86 5.71 -19.05 8.27
CA ILE A 86 6.63 -18.03 7.76
C ILE A 86 5.83 -16.99 6.98
N ALA A 87 4.84 -17.42 6.19
CA ALA A 87 3.97 -16.49 5.46
C ALA A 87 3.23 -15.51 6.38
N ARG A 88 2.73 -15.98 7.53
CA ARG A 88 2.10 -15.09 8.52
C ARG A 88 3.07 -14.07 9.10
N TRP A 89 4.29 -14.48 9.42
CA TRP A 89 5.34 -13.57 9.87
C TRP A 89 5.72 -12.55 8.79
N MET A 90 5.87 -12.98 7.54
CA MET A 90 6.16 -12.10 6.42
C MET A 90 5.05 -11.08 6.19
N ILE A 91 3.78 -11.48 6.27
CA ILE A 91 2.63 -10.56 6.19
C ILE A 91 2.68 -9.55 7.33
N ALA A 92 2.93 -9.98 8.57
CA ALA A 92 2.99 -9.10 9.73
C ALA A 92 4.13 -8.08 9.63
N ILE A 93 5.33 -8.55 9.26
CA ILE A 93 6.51 -7.70 9.07
C ILE A 93 6.27 -6.69 7.94
N THR A 94 5.74 -7.15 6.80
CA THR A 94 5.47 -6.27 5.66
C THR A 94 4.42 -5.22 6.00
N THR A 95 3.36 -5.62 6.74
CA THR A 95 2.36 -4.68 7.27
C THR A 95 3.00 -3.62 8.16
N LEU A 96 3.83 -4.04 9.12
CA LEU A 96 4.49 -3.13 10.06
C LEU A 96 5.44 -2.17 9.33
N VAL A 97 6.26 -2.69 8.41
CA VAL A 97 7.17 -1.88 7.59
C VAL A 97 6.39 -0.90 6.73
N GLY A 98 5.29 -1.32 6.11
CA GLY A 98 4.43 -0.44 5.31
C GLY A 98 3.83 0.70 6.14
N LEU A 99 3.28 0.39 7.33
CA LEU A 99 2.73 1.40 8.25
C LEU A 99 3.79 2.41 8.67
N LEU A 100 4.99 1.96 9.03
CA LEU A 100 6.10 2.83 9.43
C LEU A 100 6.63 3.65 8.25
N PHE A 101 6.75 3.04 7.08
CA PHE A 101 7.28 3.69 5.89
C PHE A 101 6.40 4.87 5.45
N TYR A 102 5.07 4.73 5.50
CA TYR A 102 4.15 5.82 5.15
C TYR A 102 3.81 6.75 6.32
N ALA A 103 4.42 6.57 7.50
CA ALA A 103 4.15 7.42 8.67
C ALA A 103 4.53 8.90 8.47
N TYR A 104 5.33 9.22 7.44
CA TYR A 104 5.62 10.61 7.06
C TYR A 104 4.39 11.34 6.48
N VAL A 105 3.47 10.62 5.82
CA VAL A 105 2.28 11.20 5.17
C VAL A 105 1.42 12.04 6.13
N PRO A 106 0.99 11.54 7.32
CA PRO A 106 0.19 12.35 8.23
C PRO A 106 0.94 13.56 8.82
N VAL A 107 2.27 13.61 8.72
CA VAL A 107 3.08 14.73 9.23
C VAL A 107 3.18 15.84 8.19
N PHE A 108 3.44 15.50 6.93
CA PHE A 108 3.78 16.46 5.88
C PHE A 108 2.61 16.91 5.00
N TYR A 109 1.43 16.29 5.16
CA TYR A 109 0.22 16.70 4.44
C TYR A 109 -0.43 17.94 5.06
N ILE A 110 -0.78 18.89 4.20
CA ILE A 110 -1.41 20.17 4.54
C ILE A 110 -2.60 20.44 3.62
N ILE A 111 -3.46 21.37 4.06
CA ILE A 111 -4.50 21.96 3.23
C ILE A 111 -3.96 23.29 2.71
N ASP A 112 -3.83 23.40 1.39
CA ASP A 112 -3.34 24.61 0.74
C ASP A 112 -4.43 25.70 0.71
N SER A 113 -4.05 26.93 0.35
CA SER A 113 -4.93 28.10 0.25
C SER A 113 -6.09 27.92 -0.74
N SER A 114 -5.96 26.98 -1.70
CA SER A 114 -7.02 26.58 -2.64
C SER A 114 -7.89 25.45 -2.09
N HIS A 115 -7.87 25.21 -0.77
CA HIS A 115 -8.54 24.10 -0.08
C HIS A 115 -8.09 22.69 -0.51
N ASN A 116 -7.09 22.56 -1.37
CA ASN A 116 -6.60 21.26 -1.81
C ASN A 116 -5.80 20.56 -0.69
N CYS A 117 -6.17 19.32 -0.41
CA CYS A 117 -5.44 18.45 0.50
C CYS A 117 -4.32 17.73 -0.27
N GLY A 118 -3.07 17.96 0.12
CA GLY A 118 -1.92 17.39 -0.57
C GLY A 118 -0.63 17.42 0.24
N ALA A 119 0.43 16.87 -0.36
CA ALA A 119 1.78 17.03 0.15
C ALA A 119 2.18 18.50 0.06
N ARG A 120 2.90 19.01 1.08
CA ARG A 120 3.39 20.38 1.11
C ARG A 120 4.16 20.73 -0.18
N ALA A 121 3.76 21.84 -0.82
CA ALA A 121 4.39 22.32 -2.05
C ALA A 121 5.91 22.49 -1.89
N GLY A 122 6.64 22.21 -2.97
CA GLY A 122 8.11 22.23 -3.02
C GLY A 122 8.72 20.83 -3.02
N PHE A 123 9.87 20.68 -2.36
CA PHE A 123 10.66 19.43 -2.38
C PHE A 123 9.89 18.19 -1.89
N TYR A 124 8.95 18.37 -0.96
CA TYR A 124 8.17 17.26 -0.38
C TYR A 124 7.19 16.63 -1.37
N SER A 125 6.56 17.43 -2.24
CA SER A 125 5.68 16.91 -3.29
C SER A 125 6.43 16.00 -4.27
N LEU A 126 7.60 16.44 -4.74
CA LEU A 126 8.48 15.65 -5.61
C LEU A 126 8.96 14.37 -4.92
N PHE A 127 9.31 14.45 -3.63
CA PHE A 127 9.72 13.29 -2.85
C PHE A 127 8.58 12.27 -2.72
N ASP A 128 7.37 12.72 -2.36
CA ASP A 128 6.21 11.84 -2.21
C ASP A 128 5.84 11.15 -3.53
N ASP A 129 5.79 11.91 -4.63
CA ASP A 129 5.53 11.37 -5.97
C ASP A 129 6.59 10.34 -6.38
N SER A 130 7.87 10.62 -6.09
CA SER A 130 8.97 9.69 -6.39
C SER A 130 8.87 8.40 -5.58
N VAL A 131 8.57 8.51 -4.28
CA VAL A 131 8.38 7.36 -3.38
C VAL A 131 7.18 6.53 -3.82
N TYR A 132 6.09 7.17 -4.20
CA TYR A 132 4.90 6.48 -4.70
C TYR A 132 5.18 5.76 -6.03
N LEU A 133 5.81 6.44 -6.98
CA LEU A 133 6.13 5.90 -8.29
C LEU A 133 7.09 4.70 -8.19
N VAL A 134 8.14 4.79 -7.39
CA VAL A 134 9.09 3.69 -7.22
C VAL A 134 8.49 2.58 -6.34
N GLY A 135 7.96 2.93 -5.17
CA GLY A 135 7.55 1.98 -4.13
C GLY A 135 6.26 1.23 -4.45
N TYR A 136 5.35 1.82 -5.22
CA TYR A 136 4.08 1.20 -5.60
C TYR A 136 3.97 0.90 -7.11
N SER A 137 4.37 1.83 -7.98
CA SER A 137 4.09 1.71 -9.42
C SER A 137 5.13 0.91 -10.21
N LEU A 138 6.42 1.03 -9.89
CA LEU A 138 7.50 0.37 -10.64
C LEU A 138 8.04 -0.88 -9.96
N ALA A 139 8.44 -0.79 -8.68
CA ALA A 139 9.13 -1.89 -8.02
C ALA A 139 8.26 -3.16 -7.90
N PRO A 140 6.98 -3.09 -7.46
CA PRO A 140 6.18 -4.30 -7.31
C PRO A 140 5.92 -5.01 -8.65
N PRO A 141 5.50 -4.35 -9.75
CA PRO A 141 5.33 -5.04 -11.03
C PRO A 141 6.62 -5.64 -11.59
N LEU A 142 7.76 -4.95 -11.45
CA LEU A 142 9.06 -5.49 -11.90
C LEU A 142 9.45 -6.75 -11.11
N LEU A 143 9.24 -6.75 -9.79
CA LEU A 143 9.49 -7.93 -8.96
C LEU A 143 8.49 -9.05 -9.27
N MET A 144 7.23 -8.73 -9.54
CA MET A 144 6.26 -9.72 -10.01
C MET A 144 6.67 -10.35 -11.33
N LEU A 145 7.24 -9.60 -12.28
CA LEU A 145 7.76 -10.15 -13.53
C LEU A 145 8.99 -11.06 -13.34
N ILE A 146 9.81 -10.81 -12.33
CA ILE A 146 11.02 -11.62 -12.03
C ILE A 146 10.66 -12.92 -11.26
N PHE A 147 9.59 -12.89 -10.46
CA PHE A 147 9.19 -13.99 -9.59
C PHE A 147 7.96 -14.79 -10.06
N GLY A 148 7.10 -14.19 -10.90
CA GLY A 148 5.92 -14.83 -11.48
C GLY A 148 6.27 -15.81 -12.58
#